data_AF-A0A1F4BK08-F1
#
_entry.id   AF-A0A1F4BK08-F1
#
_cell.length_a   1.000
_cell.length_b   1.000
_cell.length_c   1.000
_cell.angle_alpha   90.00
_cell.angle_beta   90.00
_cell.angle_gamma   90.00
#
_symmetry.space_group_name_H-M   'P 1'
#
loop_
_entity.id
_entity.type
_entity.pdbx_description
1 polymer ?
#
loop_
_entity_poly.entity_id
_entity_poly.type
_entity_poly.pdbx_seq_one_letter_code
_entity_poly.pdbx_strand_id
1 'polypeptide(L)'
;MTHHPSPITDSGDRRGEIMSLDWVPLKARVVACTDCPLHAKRNKTVFGVGDEHADWLFVGEGPGADEDAQGEPFVGQAGKLLDNMLAAIQLKRGTNVYIANILKCRPPGNRNPEPREALQCEPYLHRQIELIHPKLIIALGKVAAANLLATDSSVAGMRGRVHQYRGIPLIVTYHPAYLLRNLADKAKAWADLCFAVRTMAGLDPPPGGT
;
A
#
# COMPACT_ATOMS: atom_id res chain seq x y z
N MET A 1 14.58 41.94 11.87
CA MET A 1 13.97 40.88 11.03
C MET A 1 13.70 39.70 11.94
N THR A 2 12.50 39.61 12.50
CA THR A 2 12.13 38.58 13.45
C THR A 2 11.79 37.29 12.70
N HIS A 3 12.64 36.27 12.80
CA HIS A 3 12.30 34.92 12.42
C HIS A 3 11.14 34.43 13.31
N HIS A 4 9.95 34.29 12.74
CA HIS A 4 8.89 33.49 13.34
C HIS A 4 9.23 32.02 13.11
N PRO A 5 9.41 31.20 14.15
CA PRO A 5 9.44 29.76 13.98
C PRO A 5 8.03 29.32 13.58
N SER A 6 7.89 28.64 12.43
CA SER A 6 6.65 27.96 12.08
C SER A 6 6.25 27.02 13.22
N PRO A 7 4.97 26.99 13.62
CA PRO A 7 4.54 26.10 14.69
C PRO A 7 4.79 24.67 14.23
N ILE A 8 5.63 23.96 14.99
CA ILE A 8 5.76 22.52 14.89
C ILE A 8 4.41 21.99 15.39
N THR A 9 3.50 21.70 14.47
CA THR A 9 2.26 20.96 14.77
C THR A 9 2.68 19.67 15.48
N ASP A 10 2.20 19.49 16.70
CA ASP A 10 2.42 18.29 17.49
C ASP A 10 2.06 17.06 16.64
N SER A 11 2.95 16.07 16.58
CA SER A 11 2.77 14.89 15.74
C SER A 11 1.52 14.09 16.15
N GLY A 12 1.09 14.22 17.42
CA GLY A 12 -0.15 13.66 17.94
C GLY A 12 -1.40 14.29 17.34
N ASP A 13 -1.42 15.62 17.21
CA ASP A 13 -2.56 16.39 16.67
C ASP A 13 -2.82 16.04 15.20
N ARG A 14 -1.76 16.07 14.38
CA ARG A 14 -1.83 15.71 12.95
C ARG A 14 -2.35 14.29 12.73
N ARG A 15 -1.87 13.31 13.50
CA ARG A 15 -2.32 11.93 13.35
C ARG A 15 -3.80 11.84 13.68
N GLY A 16 -4.25 12.44 14.79
CA GLY A 16 -5.65 12.50 15.19
C GLY A 16 -6.55 13.10 14.12
N GLU A 17 -6.13 14.23 13.53
CA GLU A 17 -6.84 14.85 12.40
C GLU A 17 -7.02 13.88 11.24
N ILE A 18 -5.93 13.27 10.74
CA ILE A 18 -5.98 12.33 9.60
C ILE A 18 -6.89 11.13 9.90
N MET A 19 -6.85 10.61 11.13
CA MET A 19 -7.69 9.47 11.54
C MET A 19 -9.19 9.82 11.58
N SER A 20 -9.54 11.10 11.67
CA SER A 20 -10.95 11.54 11.68
C SER A 20 -11.53 11.78 10.27
N LEU A 21 -10.71 11.77 9.22
CA LEU A 21 -11.14 12.14 7.87
C LEU A 21 -11.84 10.98 7.14
N ASP A 22 -12.96 11.26 6.49
CA ASP A 22 -13.56 10.36 5.50
C ASP A 22 -12.89 10.51 4.12
N TRP A 23 -13.33 9.72 3.13
CA TRP A 23 -12.67 9.61 1.82
C TRP A 23 -12.39 10.94 1.11
N VAL A 24 -13.39 11.81 1.01
CA VAL A 24 -13.26 13.10 0.31
C VAL A 24 -12.21 14.01 0.96
N PRO A 25 -12.32 14.35 2.26
CA PRO A 25 -11.31 15.18 2.91
C PRO A 25 -9.94 14.50 3.03
N LEU A 26 -9.88 13.17 3.15
CA LEU A 26 -8.62 12.42 3.18
C LEU A 26 -7.88 12.53 1.83
N LYS A 27 -8.58 12.37 0.70
CA LYS A 27 -8.03 12.58 -0.65
C LYS A 27 -7.51 14.02 -0.80
N ALA A 28 -8.30 15.02 -0.41
CA ALA A 28 -7.91 16.42 -0.47
C ALA A 28 -6.66 16.72 0.38
N ARG A 29 -6.59 16.18 1.60
CA ARG A 29 -5.44 16.34 2.50
C ARG A 29 -4.16 15.74 1.92
N VAL A 30 -4.25 14.58 1.25
CA VAL A 30 -3.10 13.98 0.57
C VAL A 30 -2.64 14.86 -0.58
N VAL A 31 -3.55 15.35 -1.43
CA VAL A 31 -3.21 16.25 -2.55
C VAL A 31 -2.45 17.49 -2.05
N ALA A 32 -2.88 18.08 -0.94
CA ALA A 32 -2.27 19.26 -0.33
C ALA A 32 -1.04 18.97 0.55
N CYS A 33 -0.67 17.72 0.77
CA CYS A 33 0.34 17.33 1.75
C CYS A 33 1.74 17.91 1.42
N THR A 34 2.40 18.47 2.43
CA THR A 34 3.78 18.98 2.39
C THR A 34 4.65 18.45 3.54
N ASP A 35 4.18 17.43 4.25
CA ASP A 35 4.74 16.96 5.54
C ASP A 35 6.11 16.24 5.42
N CYS A 36 6.60 16.03 4.20
CA CYS A 36 7.94 15.46 3.93
C CYS A 36 8.53 16.03 2.63
N PRO A 37 9.86 15.90 2.38
CA PRO A 37 10.53 16.52 1.24
C PRO A 37 10.04 16.06 -0.14
N LEU A 38 9.44 14.87 -0.25
CA LEU A 38 8.94 14.31 -1.51
C LEU A 38 7.92 15.21 -2.21
N HIS A 39 7.21 16.02 -1.43
CA HIS A 39 6.20 16.95 -1.94
C HIS A 39 6.79 17.93 -2.96
N ALA A 40 8.06 18.31 -2.82
CA ALA A 40 8.70 19.36 -3.62
C ALA A 40 9.04 18.91 -5.06
N LYS A 41 9.00 17.60 -5.35
CA LYS A 41 9.39 17.02 -6.64
C LYS A 41 8.32 16.18 -7.31
N ARG A 42 7.21 15.87 -6.62
CA ARG A 42 6.08 15.15 -7.22
C ARG A 42 5.45 15.96 -8.35
N ASN A 43 4.93 15.29 -9.36
CA ASN A 43 3.95 15.86 -10.27
C ASN A 43 2.55 15.73 -9.67
N LYS A 44 2.14 14.49 -9.35
CA LYS A 44 0.88 14.20 -8.67
C LYS A 44 1.11 13.34 -7.45
N THR A 45 0.27 13.52 -6.44
CA THR A 45 0.12 12.48 -5.41
C THR A 45 -0.59 11.28 -5.99
N VAL A 46 -0.25 10.10 -5.48
CA VAL A 46 -0.89 8.83 -5.84
C VAL A 46 -1.52 8.26 -4.58
N PHE A 47 -2.82 8.46 -4.47
CA PHE A 47 -3.57 8.16 -3.25
C PHE A 47 -3.76 6.65 -3.05
N GLY A 48 -4.30 5.99 -4.08
CA GLY A 48 -4.83 4.64 -4.06
C GLY A 48 -5.99 4.56 -5.04
N VAL A 49 -6.30 3.37 -5.55
CA VAL A 49 -7.41 3.16 -6.48
C VAL A 49 -8.05 1.80 -6.25
N GLY A 50 -9.36 1.74 -6.41
CA GLY A 50 -10.11 0.49 -6.36
C GLY A 50 -11.45 0.64 -5.67
N ASP A 51 -11.97 -0.50 -5.25
CA ASP A 51 -13.22 -0.61 -4.50
C ASP A 51 -13.01 -0.15 -3.04
N GLU A 52 -13.73 0.89 -2.61
CA GLU A 52 -13.62 1.45 -1.25
C GLU A 52 -14.18 0.51 -0.17
N HIS A 53 -14.81 -0.61 -0.56
CA HIS A 53 -15.25 -1.70 0.30
C HIS A 53 -14.57 -3.04 -0.03
N ALA A 54 -13.36 -3.00 -0.61
CA ALA A 54 -12.63 -4.19 -1.02
C ALA A 54 -12.26 -5.11 0.15
N ASP A 55 -12.52 -6.41 0.00
CA ASP A 55 -11.98 -7.45 0.88
C ASP A 55 -10.47 -7.63 0.71
N TRP A 56 -9.94 -7.32 -0.48
CA TRP A 56 -8.53 -7.46 -0.82
C TRP A 56 -7.82 -6.10 -0.93
N LEU A 57 -6.86 -5.85 -0.03
CA LEU A 57 -5.98 -4.68 -0.13
C LEU A 57 -4.57 -5.10 -0.57
N PHE A 58 -4.09 -4.53 -1.67
CA PHE A 58 -2.71 -4.68 -2.13
C PHE A 58 -1.91 -3.41 -1.81
N VAL A 59 -0.76 -3.57 -1.12
CA VAL A 59 0.08 -2.45 -0.69
C VAL A 59 1.49 -2.58 -1.28
N GLY A 60 1.87 -1.61 -2.11
CA GLY A 60 3.23 -1.46 -2.63
C GLY A 60 4.08 -0.43 -1.86
N GLU A 61 5.26 -0.16 -2.39
CA GLU A 61 6.24 0.76 -1.79
C GLU A 61 5.87 2.23 -1.98
N GLY A 62 5.73 2.66 -3.23
CA GLY A 62 5.56 4.05 -3.60
C GLY A 62 5.37 4.21 -5.10
N PRO A 63 5.02 5.43 -5.57
CA PRO A 63 4.81 5.71 -6.98
C PRO A 63 6.12 5.66 -7.77
N GLY A 64 6.07 5.10 -8.99
CA GLY A 64 7.10 5.27 -10.01
C GLY A 64 6.82 6.48 -10.89
N ALA A 65 7.55 6.57 -12.02
CA ALA A 65 7.45 7.71 -12.93
C ALA A 65 6.07 7.81 -13.61
N ASP A 66 5.54 6.67 -14.08
CA ASP A 66 4.25 6.62 -14.75
C ASP A 66 3.12 6.95 -13.77
N GLU A 67 3.22 6.42 -12.54
CA GLU A 67 2.26 6.68 -11.47
C GLU A 67 2.26 8.17 -11.06
N ASP A 68 3.42 8.80 -10.92
CA ASP A 68 3.55 10.24 -10.60
C ASP A 68 2.97 11.14 -11.70
N ALA A 69 3.09 10.75 -12.96
CA ALA A 69 2.51 11.48 -14.08
C ALA A 69 0.97 11.32 -14.16
N GLN A 70 0.46 10.11 -13.86
CA GLN A 70 -0.96 9.80 -14.03
C GLN A 70 -1.78 10.12 -12.77
N GLY A 71 -1.22 9.93 -11.57
CA GLY A 71 -1.92 10.07 -10.29
C GLY A 71 -2.50 8.74 -9.75
N GLU A 72 -2.22 7.62 -10.41
CA GLU A 72 -2.75 6.30 -10.09
C GLU A 72 -1.64 5.28 -9.80
N PRO A 73 -1.82 4.36 -8.85
CA PRO A 73 -0.79 3.40 -8.47
C PRO A 73 -0.72 2.24 -9.47
N PHE A 74 0.49 1.71 -9.69
CA PHE A 74 0.72 0.52 -10.51
C PHE A 74 0.10 0.66 -11.92
N VAL A 75 0.52 1.67 -12.68
CA VAL A 75 0.11 1.91 -14.08
C VAL A 75 1.22 1.59 -15.09
N GLY A 76 2.48 1.52 -14.63
CA GLY A 76 3.62 1.11 -15.46
C GLY A 76 3.70 -0.40 -15.70
N GLN A 77 4.88 -0.88 -16.13
CA GLN A 77 5.12 -2.32 -16.40
C GLN A 77 4.90 -3.22 -15.17
N ALA A 78 5.29 -2.74 -13.99
CA ALA A 78 5.02 -3.43 -12.73
C ALA A 78 3.51 -3.54 -12.47
N GLY A 79 2.74 -2.53 -12.87
CA GLY A 79 1.29 -2.53 -12.79
C GLY A 79 0.62 -3.54 -13.71
N LYS A 80 1.07 -3.62 -14.96
CA LYS A 80 0.60 -4.65 -15.90
C LYS A 80 0.83 -6.06 -15.38
N LEU A 81 1.98 -6.30 -14.74
CA LEU A 81 2.23 -7.59 -14.10
C LEU A 81 1.31 -7.82 -12.88
N LEU A 82 1.06 -6.79 -12.07
CA LEU A 82 0.10 -6.88 -10.96
C LEU A 82 -1.31 -7.22 -11.48
N ASP A 83 -1.77 -6.59 -12.56
CA ASP A 83 -3.08 -6.87 -13.14
C ASP A 83 -3.17 -8.35 -13.61
N ASN A 84 -2.10 -8.88 -14.20
CA ASN A 84 -2.02 -10.31 -14.56
C ASN A 84 -2.01 -11.23 -13.33
N MET A 85 -1.34 -10.82 -12.25
CA MET A 85 -1.32 -11.55 -10.98
C MET A 85 -2.73 -11.61 -10.36
N LEU A 86 -3.46 -10.49 -10.37
CA LEU A 86 -4.85 -10.42 -9.92
C LEU A 86 -5.74 -11.35 -10.76
N ALA A 87 -5.63 -11.26 -12.09
CA ALA A 87 -6.42 -12.08 -13.00
C ALA A 87 -6.20 -13.58 -12.78
N ALA A 88 -4.96 -14.00 -12.48
CA ALA A 88 -4.62 -15.39 -12.20
C ALA A 88 -5.32 -15.96 -10.95
N ILE A 89 -5.73 -15.10 -10.01
CA ILE A 89 -6.55 -15.46 -8.85
C ILE A 89 -7.99 -14.96 -8.95
N GLN A 90 -8.48 -14.73 -10.18
CA GLN A 90 -9.86 -14.33 -10.48
C GLN A 90 -10.27 -12.98 -9.85
N LEU A 91 -9.29 -12.11 -9.59
CA LEU A 91 -9.50 -10.74 -9.14
C LEU A 91 -9.28 -9.75 -10.28
N LYS A 92 -9.86 -8.56 -10.14
CA LYS A 92 -9.67 -7.46 -11.08
C LYS A 92 -9.63 -6.13 -10.32
N ARG A 93 -8.73 -5.23 -10.74
CA ARG A 93 -8.68 -3.87 -10.22
C ARG A 93 -10.07 -3.20 -10.30
N GLY A 94 -10.48 -2.56 -9.20
CA GLY A 94 -11.77 -1.86 -9.12
C GLY A 94 -12.97 -2.74 -8.78
N THR A 95 -12.79 -4.06 -8.62
CA THR A 95 -13.86 -4.96 -8.18
C THR A 95 -13.33 -5.83 -7.05
N ASN A 96 -13.80 -5.59 -5.82
CA ASN A 96 -13.34 -6.26 -4.60
C ASN A 96 -11.82 -6.16 -4.35
N VAL A 97 -11.16 -5.17 -4.94
CA VAL A 97 -9.72 -4.93 -4.83
C VAL A 97 -9.46 -3.45 -4.67
N TYR A 98 -8.65 -3.10 -3.68
CA TYR A 98 -8.03 -1.78 -3.53
C TYR A 98 -6.51 -1.89 -3.61
N ILE A 99 -5.88 -0.94 -4.30
CA ILE A 99 -4.42 -0.89 -4.47
C ILE A 99 -3.92 0.45 -3.92
N ALA A 100 -2.96 0.39 -3.01
CA ALA A 100 -2.32 1.54 -2.40
C ALA A 100 -0.81 1.33 -2.28
N ASN A 101 -0.11 2.35 -1.79
CA ASN A 101 1.31 2.31 -1.46
C ASN A 101 1.54 2.87 -0.06
N ILE A 102 2.69 2.52 0.54
CA ILE A 102 3.21 3.17 1.76
C ILE A 102 3.35 4.69 1.50
N LEU A 103 4.05 5.07 0.44
CA LEU A 103 4.18 6.47 0.05
C LEU A 103 3.09 6.92 -0.92
N LYS A 104 2.67 8.18 -0.78
CA LYS A 104 1.76 8.86 -1.73
C LYS A 104 2.47 9.77 -2.74
N CYS A 105 3.79 9.89 -2.65
CA CYS A 105 4.61 10.71 -3.54
C CYS A 105 5.81 9.91 -4.03
N ARG A 106 6.22 10.13 -5.27
CA ARG A 106 7.37 9.46 -5.88
C ARG A 106 8.70 9.91 -5.24
N PRO A 107 9.54 8.99 -4.76
CA PRO A 107 10.92 9.29 -4.40
C PRO A 107 11.78 9.66 -5.61
N PRO A 108 12.72 10.64 -5.50
CA PRO A 108 13.63 10.99 -6.58
C PRO A 108 14.38 9.78 -7.13
N GLY A 109 14.38 9.60 -8.45
CA GLY A 109 15.05 8.46 -9.10
C GLY A 109 14.46 7.09 -8.75
N ASN A 110 13.24 7.02 -8.20
CA ASN A 110 12.61 5.79 -7.68
C ASN A 110 13.49 5.08 -6.63
N ARG A 111 14.25 5.84 -5.83
CA ARG A 111 14.97 5.28 -4.68
C ARG A 111 13.98 4.71 -3.67
N ASN A 112 14.47 3.83 -2.80
CA ASN A 112 13.68 3.39 -1.65
C ASN A 112 13.30 4.61 -0.76
N PRO A 113 12.14 4.56 -0.07
CA PRO A 113 11.75 5.55 0.91
C PRO A 113 12.76 5.67 2.04
N GLU A 114 13.01 6.90 2.49
CA GLU A 114 13.66 7.11 3.77
C GLU A 114 12.68 6.78 4.91
N PRO A 115 13.15 6.28 6.06
CA PRO A 115 12.27 5.91 7.18
C PRO A 115 11.34 7.06 7.61
N ARG A 116 11.85 8.30 7.59
CA ARG A 116 11.06 9.49 7.93
C ARG A 116 9.95 9.76 6.90
N GLU A 117 10.21 9.54 5.62
CA GLU A 117 9.19 9.74 4.57
C GLU A 117 8.04 8.73 4.74
N ALA A 118 8.38 7.47 5.01
CA ALA A 118 7.39 6.43 5.27
C ALA A 118 6.59 6.73 6.54
N LEU A 119 7.25 7.13 7.63
CA LEU A 119 6.61 7.49 8.89
C LEU A 119 5.62 8.67 8.72
N GLN A 120 5.98 9.68 7.94
CA GLN A 120 5.09 10.82 7.69
C GLN A 120 3.88 10.44 6.83
N CYS A 121 4.03 9.45 5.94
CA CYS A 121 2.95 8.99 5.04
C CYS A 121 2.05 7.93 5.66
N GLU A 122 2.54 7.15 6.64
CA GLU A 122 1.86 6.02 7.27
C GLU A 122 0.43 6.33 7.76
N PRO A 123 0.13 7.50 8.38
CA PRO A 123 -1.23 7.81 8.79
C PRO A 123 -2.25 7.79 7.64
N TYR A 124 -1.87 8.17 6.43
CA TYR A 124 -2.80 8.15 5.29
C TYR A 124 -3.17 6.72 4.89
N LEU A 125 -2.18 5.82 4.82
CA LEU A 125 -2.45 4.41 4.52
C LEU A 125 -3.24 3.76 5.66
N HIS A 126 -2.90 4.07 6.91
CA HIS A 126 -3.64 3.55 8.06
C HIS A 126 -5.11 3.95 8.00
N ARG A 127 -5.41 5.23 7.69
CA ARG A 127 -6.79 5.66 7.53
C ARG A 127 -7.50 4.99 6.36
N GLN A 128 -6.80 4.78 5.24
CA GLN A 128 -7.37 4.01 4.12
C GLN A 128 -7.73 2.59 4.56
N ILE A 129 -6.88 1.92 5.34
CA ILE A 129 -7.16 0.56 5.85
C ILE A 129 -8.38 0.58 6.78
N GLU A 130 -8.49 1.57 7.68
CA GLU A 130 -9.68 1.74 8.53
C GLU A 130 -10.95 1.99 7.72
N LEU A 131 -10.90 2.80 6.67
CA LEU A 131 -12.08 3.09 5.85
C LEU A 131 -12.51 1.90 4.98
N ILE A 132 -11.55 1.12 4.48
CA ILE A 132 -11.82 -0.04 3.60
C ILE A 132 -12.29 -1.25 4.41
N HIS A 133 -11.76 -1.44 5.62
CA HIS A 133 -11.93 -2.66 6.43
C HIS A 133 -11.66 -3.97 5.63
N PRO A 134 -10.48 -4.13 5.00
CA PRO A 134 -10.21 -5.29 4.17
C PRO A 134 -10.11 -6.56 5.02
N LYS A 135 -10.53 -7.70 4.46
CA LYS A 135 -10.34 -9.02 5.08
C LYS A 135 -8.91 -9.52 4.98
N LEU A 136 -8.17 -9.15 3.93
CA LEU A 136 -6.80 -9.60 3.70
C LEU A 136 -5.93 -8.50 3.07
N ILE A 137 -4.72 -8.34 3.60
CA ILE A 137 -3.70 -7.44 3.07
C ILE A 137 -2.60 -8.24 2.36
N ILE A 138 -2.25 -7.84 1.14
CA ILE A 138 -1.11 -8.36 0.39
C ILE A 138 -0.02 -7.29 0.33
N ALA A 139 1.08 -7.51 1.05
CA ALA A 139 2.25 -6.64 1.01
C ALA A 139 3.19 -7.02 -0.14
N LEU A 140 3.37 -6.10 -1.08
CA LEU A 140 4.17 -6.29 -2.29
C LEU A 140 5.61 -5.82 -2.05
N GLY A 141 6.50 -6.74 -1.70
CA GLY A 141 7.93 -6.49 -1.54
C GLY A 141 8.36 -6.03 -0.15
N LYS A 142 9.67 -5.79 -0.01
CA LYS A 142 10.32 -5.56 1.29
C LYS A 142 9.81 -4.31 1.98
N VAL A 143 9.71 -3.18 1.27
CA VAL A 143 9.36 -1.90 1.91
C VAL A 143 7.92 -1.91 2.43
N ALA A 144 6.97 -2.43 1.66
CA ALA A 144 5.58 -2.57 2.11
C ALA A 144 5.49 -3.47 3.35
N ALA A 145 6.12 -4.65 3.30
CA ALA A 145 6.10 -5.60 4.41
C ALA A 145 6.79 -5.04 5.67
N ALA A 146 7.95 -4.41 5.52
CA ALA A 146 8.70 -3.83 6.63
C ALA A 146 7.92 -2.72 7.35
N ASN A 147 7.23 -1.85 6.62
CA ASN A 147 6.44 -0.77 7.20
C ASN A 147 5.16 -1.28 7.87
N LEU A 148 4.48 -2.27 7.28
CA LEU A 148 3.25 -2.83 7.86
C LEU A 148 3.56 -3.71 9.08
N LEU A 149 4.62 -4.51 9.03
CA LEU A 149 4.94 -5.49 10.08
C LEU A 149 5.97 -4.98 11.11
N ALA A 150 6.47 -3.74 10.96
CA ALA A 150 7.51 -3.16 11.79
C ALA A 150 8.73 -4.10 11.95
N THR A 151 9.24 -4.62 10.83
CA THR A 151 10.34 -5.60 10.79
C THR A 151 11.35 -5.27 9.70
N ASP A 152 12.59 -5.73 9.86
CA ASP A 152 13.68 -5.62 8.89
C ASP A 152 13.92 -6.91 8.07
N SER A 153 13.14 -7.95 8.37
CA SER A 153 13.22 -9.28 7.74
C SER A 153 13.19 -9.21 6.20
N SER A 154 13.83 -10.19 5.56
CA SER A 154 13.79 -10.32 4.10
C SER A 154 12.42 -10.81 3.62
N VAL A 155 12.04 -10.48 2.38
CA VAL A 155 10.81 -11.01 1.76
C VAL A 155 10.80 -12.54 1.80
N ALA A 156 11.95 -13.17 1.53
CA ALA A 156 12.10 -14.62 1.57
C ALA A 156 11.80 -15.21 2.96
N GLY A 157 12.18 -14.52 4.04
CA GLY A 157 11.89 -14.95 5.41
C GLY A 157 10.46 -14.67 5.87
N MET A 158 9.72 -13.80 5.18
CA MET A 158 8.35 -13.42 5.54
C MET A 158 7.27 -14.13 4.71
N ARG A 159 7.57 -14.56 3.49
CA ARG A 159 6.59 -15.21 2.61
C ARG A 159 6.18 -16.61 3.09
N GLY A 160 5.06 -17.13 2.57
CA GLY A 160 4.56 -18.48 2.87
C GLY A 160 3.92 -18.66 4.26
N ARG A 161 3.59 -17.57 4.97
CA ARG A 161 2.85 -17.59 6.24
C ARG A 161 1.92 -16.39 6.37
N VAL A 162 0.91 -16.50 7.24
CA VAL A 162 0.03 -15.39 7.60
C VAL A 162 0.67 -14.58 8.73
N HIS A 163 0.75 -13.27 8.53
CA HIS A 163 1.09 -12.29 9.56
C HIS A 163 -0.16 -11.52 9.96
N GLN A 164 -0.01 -10.56 10.87
CA GLN A 164 -1.11 -9.74 11.37
C GLN A 164 -0.76 -8.27 11.26
N TYR A 165 -1.70 -7.49 10.73
CA TYR A 165 -1.69 -6.03 10.77
C TYR A 165 -2.96 -5.57 11.48
N ARG A 166 -2.84 -5.22 12.77
CA ARG A 166 -3.97 -4.71 13.58
C ARG A 166 -5.21 -5.62 13.54
N GLY A 167 -4.99 -6.94 13.58
CA GLY A 167 -6.06 -7.95 13.52
C GLY A 167 -6.49 -8.35 12.11
N ILE A 168 -5.97 -7.69 11.06
CA ILE A 168 -6.19 -8.07 9.68
C ILE A 168 -5.07 -9.02 9.23
N PRO A 169 -5.41 -10.21 8.71
CA PRO A 169 -4.44 -11.10 8.08
C PRO A 169 -3.61 -10.38 7.00
N LEU A 170 -2.29 -10.63 7.01
CA LEU A 170 -1.36 -10.05 6.04
C LEU A 170 -0.46 -11.12 5.45
N ILE A 171 -0.36 -11.15 4.12
CA ILE A 171 0.55 -12.05 3.39
C ILE A 171 1.57 -11.23 2.61
N VAL A 172 2.83 -11.65 2.68
CA VAL A 172 3.93 -10.99 1.98
C VAL A 172 4.26 -11.76 0.70
N THR A 173 4.42 -11.04 -0.41
CA THR A 173 4.92 -11.57 -1.68
C THR A 173 5.95 -10.63 -2.30
N TYR A 174 6.56 -11.03 -3.42
CA TYR A 174 7.52 -10.20 -4.15
C TYR A 174 6.83 -9.03 -4.86
N HIS A 175 7.53 -7.89 -4.92
CA HIS A 175 7.05 -6.74 -5.68
C HIS A 175 7.07 -7.06 -7.19
N PRO A 176 6.04 -6.67 -7.98
CA PRO A 176 6.02 -6.94 -9.43
C PRO A 176 7.26 -6.44 -10.18
N ALA A 177 7.77 -5.25 -9.85
CA ALA A 177 9.01 -4.73 -10.44
C ALA A 177 10.24 -5.63 -10.19
N TYR A 178 10.31 -6.31 -9.03
CA TYR A 178 11.37 -7.29 -8.75
C TYR A 178 11.21 -8.53 -9.64
N LEU A 179 9.98 -9.02 -9.80
CA LEU A 179 9.66 -10.18 -10.63
C LEU A 179 9.92 -9.95 -12.13
N LEU A 180 9.84 -8.71 -12.60
CA LEU A 180 10.21 -8.36 -13.97
C LEU A 180 11.72 -8.49 -14.24
N ARG A 181 12.55 -8.38 -13.19
CA ARG A 181 14.01 -8.58 -13.28
C ARG A 181 14.44 -9.99 -12.90
N ASN A 182 13.66 -10.68 -12.08
CA ASN A 182 13.97 -12.01 -11.54
C ASN A 182 12.86 -12.99 -11.91
N LEU A 183 12.82 -13.39 -13.18
CA LEU A 183 11.70 -14.15 -13.75
C LEU A 183 11.45 -15.49 -13.05
N ALA A 184 12.50 -16.17 -12.58
CA ALA A 184 12.40 -17.46 -11.89
C ALA A 184 11.57 -17.37 -10.59
N ASP A 185 11.56 -16.20 -9.94
CA ASP A 185 10.81 -16.00 -8.69
C ASP A 185 9.31 -15.79 -8.92
N LYS A 186 8.84 -15.69 -10.17
CA LYS A 186 7.40 -15.64 -10.47
C LYS A 186 6.65 -16.87 -9.96
N ALA A 187 7.29 -18.04 -9.98
CA ALA A 187 6.70 -19.26 -9.42
C ALA A 187 6.49 -19.15 -7.89
N LYS A 188 7.40 -18.47 -7.17
CA LYS A 188 7.25 -18.21 -5.73
C LYS A 188 6.10 -17.24 -5.47
N ALA A 189 6.03 -16.14 -6.24
CA ALA A 189 4.93 -15.19 -6.11
C ALA A 189 3.57 -15.85 -6.40
N TRP A 190 3.50 -16.74 -7.41
CA TRP A 190 2.31 -17.54 -7.68
C TRP A 190 1.90 -18.42 -6.50
N ALA A 191 2.86 -19.13 -5.88
CA ALA A 191 2.59 -19.92 -4.69
C ALA A 191 2.03 -19.07 -3.53
N ASP A 192 2.53 -17.83 -3.36
CA ASP A 192 2.03 -16.88 -2.35
C ASP A 192 0.59 -16.43 -2.65
N LEU A 193 0.25 -16.20 -3.93
CA LEU A 193 -1.12 -15.86 -4.33
C LEU A 193 -2.10 -17.02 -4.12
N CYS A 194 -1.71 -18.25 -4.47
CA CYS A 194 -2.51 -19.44 -4.17
C CYS A 194 -2.73 -19.61 -2.65
N PHE A 195 -1.70 -19.31 -1.86
CA PHE A 195 -1.81 -19.31 -0.40
C PHE A 195 -2.77 -18.23 0.11
N ALA A 196 -2.74 -17.04 -0.50
CA ALA A 196 -3.67 -15.96 -0.19
C ALA A 196 -5.12 -16.32 -0.52
N VAL A 197 -5.39 -16.95 -1.67
CA VAL A 197 -6.73 -17.44 -2.03
C VAL A 197 -7.25 -18.44 -1.00
N ARG A 198 -6.44 -19.42 -0.59
CA ARG A 198 -6.83 -20.37 0.46
C ARG A 198 -7.08 -19.70 1.79
N THR A 199 -6.28 -18.68 2.12
CA THR A 199 -6.45 -17.91 3.35
C THR A 199 -7.77 -17.15 3.32
N MET A 200 -8.08 -16.43 2.23
CA MET A 200 -9.33 -15.70 2.08
C MET A 200 -10.55 -16.60 2.19
N ALA A 201 -10.54 -17.77 1.53
CA ALA A 201 -11.63 -18.73 1.60
C ALA A 201 -11.91 -19.25 3.03
N GLY A 202 -10.91 -19.22 3.92
CA GLY A 202 -11.08 -19.56 5.33
C GLY A 202 -11.55 -18.40 6.22
N LEU A 203 -11.57 -17.16 5.71
CA LEU A 203 -12.07 -15.98 6.42
C LEU A 203 -13.55 -15.73 6.15
N ASP A 204 -14.07 -16.17 5.01
CA ASP A 204 -15.48 -16.06 4.71
C ASP A 204 -16.29 -17.02 5.60
N PRO A 205 -17.38 -16.55 6.24
CA PRO A 205 -18.26 -17.44 6.99
C PRO A 205 -18.86 -18.49 6.04
N PRO A 206 -19.06 -19.74 6.50
CA PRO A 206 -19.65 -20.77 5.66
C PRO A 206 -21.05 -20.32 5.19
N PRO A 207 -21.42 -20.54 3.91
CA PRO A 207 -22.73 -20.16 3.42
C PRO A 207 -23.82 -20.97 4.16
N GLY A 208 -24.65 -20.31 4.96
CA GLY A 208 -25.87 -20.92 5.55
C GLY A 208 -26.08 -20.80 7.07
N GLY A 209 -25.46 -19.83 7.76
CA GLY A 209 -25.72 -19.58 9.19
C GLY A 209 -26.84 -18.57 9.47
N THR A 210 -28.10 -18.92 9.18
CA THR A 210 -29.30 -18.31 9.80
C THR A 210 -30.31 -19.40 10.11
#